data_AF-J4TMC8-F1
#
_entry.id   AF-J4TMC8-F1
#
_cell.length_a   1.000
_cell.length_b   1.000
_cell.length_c   1.000
_cell.angle_alpha   90.00
_cell.angle_beta   90.00
_cell.angle_gamma   90.00
#
_symmetry.space_group_name_H-M   'P 1'
#
loop_
_entity.id
_entity.type
_entity.pdbx_description
1 polymer ?
#
loop_
_entity_poly.entity_id
_entity_poly.type
_entity_poly.pdbx_seq_one_letter_code
_entity_poly.pdbx_strand_id
1 'polypeptide(L)'
;MRLKLKDRKKDDELLNIIEKDVYSQDEMDYMYAIVREYLYEHQGENAIQVAENTKVPRNVIMTFLRQGKISLAENSRHLLHPCKICGAMIEYGDICHECKVSKMSKILYPDSPSVKKKMSGYDAGKIKQKQELGYGRRIRNNQ
;
A
#
# COMPACT_ATOMS: atom_id res chain seq x y z
N MET A 1 37.29 16.88 -11.64
CA MET A 1 37.42 15.67 -10.80
C MET A 1 36.27 14.72 -11.16
N ARG A 2 36.52 13.65 -11.92
CA ARG A 2 35.48 12.66 -12.27
C ARG A 2 35.32 11.72 -11.08
N LEU A 3 34.22 11.84 -10.33
CA LEU A 3 33.88 10.83 -9.33
C LEU A 3 33.56 9.53 -10.08
N LYS A 4 34.41 8.51 -9.92
CA LYS A 4 34.10 7.15 -10.35
C LYS A 4 33.15 6.54 -9.33
N LEU A 5 31.89 6.35 -9.71
CA LEU A 5 30.98 5.50 -8.95
C LEU A 5 31.50 4.06 -9.05
N LYS A 6 31.64 3.40 -7.90
CA LYS A 6 32.14 2.02 -7.81
C LYS A 6 31.00 1.09 -8.23
N ASP A 7 31.21 0.34 -9.31
CA ASP A 7 30.25 -0.62 -9.80
C ASP A 7 29.92 -1.63 -8.70
N ARG A 8 28.70 -1.57 -8.18
CA ARG A 8 28.14 -2.61 -7.33
C ARG A 8 27.88 -3.78 -8.28
N LYS A 9 28.81 -4.74 -8.35
CA LYS A 9 28.52 -6.06 -8.88
C LYS A 9 27.27 -6.54 -8.14
N LYS A 10 26.15 -6.57 -8.85
CA LYS A 10 24.96 -7.28 -8.39
C LYS A 10 25.36 -8.73 -8.56
N ASP A 11 25.77 -9.35 -7.47
CA ASP A 11 25.98 -10.77 -7.42
C ASP A 11 24.62 -11.42 -7.73
N ASP A 12 24.50 -11.97 -8.94
CA ASP A 12 23.29 -12.59 -9.51
C ASP A 12 22.80 -13.82 -8.73
N GLU A 13 23.48 -14.15 -7.62
CA GLU A 13 23.21 -15.28 -6.72
C GLU A 13 22.15 -14.95 -5.63
N LEU A 14 21.77 -13.67 -5.47
CA LEU A 14 20.67 -13.25 -4.59
C LEU A 14 19.26 -13.54 -5.15
N LEU A 15 19.17 -14.09 -6.35
CA LEU A 15 17.90 -14.42 -7.01
C LEU A 15 17.38 -15.83 -6.69
N ASN A 16 18.09 -16.61 -5.88
CA ASN A 16 17.66 -17.95 -5.45
C ASN A 16 17.21 -18.03 -3.97
N ILE A 17 17.05 -16.89 -3.29
CA ILE A 17 16.57 -16.82 -1.89
C ILE A 17 15.15 -16.22 -1.82
N ILE A 18 14.54 -15.81 -2.94
CA ILE A 18 13.24 -15.14 -2.94
C ILE A 18 12.16 -16.13 -3.37
N GLU A 19 11.17 -16.23 -2.49
CA GLU A 19 9.92 -16.95 -2.55
C GLU A 19 9.29 -16.99 -3.95
N LYS A 20 8.65 -18.12 -4.26
CA LYS A 20 7.83 -18.31 -5.45
C LYS A 20 6.76 -17.20 -5.55
N ASP A 21 7.02 -16.13 -6.29
CA ASP A 21 6.11 -14.97 -6.42
C ASP A 21 4.87 -15.24 -7.29
N VAL A 22 4.82 -16.40 -7.95
CA VAL A 22 3.74 -16.78 -8.87
C VAL A 22 3.14 -18.11 -8.43
N TYR A 23 1.90 -18.07 -7.95
CA TYR A 23 1.09 -19.24 -7.57
C TYR A 23 0.02 -19.51 -8.63
N SER A 24 -0.30 -20.78 -8.86
CA SER A 24 -1.47 -21.12 -9.68
C SER A 24 -2.76 -20.78 -8.93
N GLN A 25 -3.87 -20.67 -9.65
CA GLN A 25 -5.17 -20.39 -9.05
C GLN A 25 -5.54 -21.46 -8.00
N ASP A 26 -5.30 -22.73 -8.31
CA ASP A 26 -5.59 -23.86 -7.41
C ASP A 26 -4.75 -23.81 -6.12
N GLU A 27 -3.47 -23.43 -6.22
CA GLU A 27 -2.59 -23.25 -5.05
C GLU A 27 -3.09 -22.13 -4.14
N MET A 28 -3.50 -21.01 -4.73
CA MET A 28 -4.05 -19.87 -3.98
C MET A 28 -5.35 -20.23 -3.27
N ASP A 29 -6.22 -20.99 -3.93
CA ASP A 29 -7.50 -21.40 -3.36
C ASP A 29 -7.31 -22.42 -2.22
N TYR A 30 -6.32 -23.32 -2.34
CA TYR A 30 -5.93 -24.22 -1.25
C TYR A 30 -5.38 -23.45 -0.03
N MET A 31 -4.45 -22.51 -0.24
CA MET A 31 -3.91 -21.67 0.82
C MET A 31 -4.98 -20.84 1.52
N TYR A 32 -5.94 -20.34 0.75
CA TYR A 32 -7.07 -19.60 1.29
C TYR A 32 -7.96 -20.46 2.19
N ALA A 33 -8.22 -21.71 1.81
CA ALA A 33 -9.00 -22.64 2.62
C ALA A 33 -8.34 -22.87 3.99
N ILE A 34 -7.03 -23.12 4.02
CA ILE A 34 -6.26 -23.31 5.26
C ILE A 34 -6.34 -22.08 6.16
N VAL A 35 -6.06 -20.90 5.60
CA VAL A 35 -6.06 -19.64 6.37
C VAL A 35 -7.45 -19.32 6.89
N ARG A 36 -8.49 -19.57 6.09
CA ARG A 36 -9.88 -19.39 6.50
C ARG A 36 -10.24 -20.29 7.68
N GLU A 37 -9.93 -21.58 7.61
CA GLU A 37 -10.22 -22.53 8.68
C GLU A 37 -9.53 -22.13 9.98
N TYR A 38 -8.25 -21.75 9.88
CA TYR A 38 -7.49 -21.23 11.01
C TYR A 38 -8.13 -19.97 11.65
N LEU A 39 -8.55 -19.01 10.83
CA LEU A 39 -9.17 -17.77 11.31
C LEU A 39 -10.56 -17.96 11.92
N TYR A 40 -11.27 -19.03 11.57
CA TYR A 40 -12.54 -19.36 12.21
C TYR A 40 -12.34 -19.74 13.69
N GLU A 41 -11.28 -20.48 13.98
CA GLU A 41 -10.92 -20.90 15.35
C GLU A 41 -10.18 -19.79 16.12
N HIS A 42 -9.34 -19.03 15.41
CA HIS A 42 -8.43 -18.02 15.98
C HIS A 42 -8.77 -16.60 15.50
N GLN A 43 -9.84 -16.04 16.06
CA GLN A 43 -10.27 -14.69 15.72
C GLN A 43 -9.34 -13.64 16.34
N GLY A 44 -8.89 -12.70 15.51
CA GLY A 44 -8.14 -11.54 15.97
C GLY A 44 -6.63 -11.72 16.09
N GLU A 45 -6.07 -12.78 15.49
CA GLU A 45 -4.62 -12.92 15.40
C GLU A 45 -3.99 -11.96 14.39
N ASN A 46 -2.67 -11.73 14.54
CA ASN A 46 -1.91 -10.87 13.65
C ASN A 46 -1.48 -11.65 12.38
N ALA A 47 -1.34 -10.95 11.25
CA ALA A 47 -0.85 -11.52 9.99
C ALA A 47 0.50 -12.26 10.12
N ILE A 48 1.35 -11.86 11.08
CA ILE A 48 2.61 -12.58 11.38
C ILE A 48 2.33 -13.98 11.91
N GLN A 49 1.51 -14.07 12.96
CA GLN A 49 1.19 -15.31 13.66
C GLN A 49 0.43 -16.26 12.74
N VAL A 50 -0.52 -15.72 11.97
CA VAL A 50 -1.28 -16.49 10.98
C VAL A 50 -0.34 -17.08 9.92
N ALA A 51 0.67 -16.33 9.44
CA ALA A 51 1.65 -16.86 8.49
C ALA A 51 2.47 -18.02 9.08
N GLU A 52 2.91 -17.87 10.33
CA GLU A 52 3.69 -18.89 11.03
C GLU A 52 2.87 -20.17 11.29
N ASN A 53 1.61 -20.02 11.71
CA ASN A 53 0.74 -21.13 12.08
C ASN A 53 0.16 -21.86 10.86
N THR A 54 -0.24 -21.12 9.82
CA THR A 54 -0.80 -21.70 8.58
C THR A 54 0.27 -22.16 7.59
N LYS A 55 1.53 -21.76 7.80
CA LYS A 55 2.66 -21.97 6.86
C LYS A 55 2.40 -21.39 5.47
N VAL A 56 1.46 -20.45 5.35
CA VAL A 56 1.21 -19.69 4.13
C VAL A 56 2.13 -18.46 4.14
N PRO A 57 2.83 -18.17 3.02
CA PRO A 57 3.76 -17.07 2.95
C PRO A 57 3.04 -15.75 3.15
N ARG A 58 3.72 -14.82 3.83
CA ARG A 58 3.17 -13.52 4.19
C ARG A 58 2.66 -12.76 2.96
N ASN A 59 3.34 -12.86 1.82
CA ASN A 59 2.95 -12.18 0.58
C ASN A 59 1.55 -12.60 0.11
N VAL A 60 1.21 -13.88 0.27
CA VAL A 60 -0.11 -14.43 -0.07
C VAL A 60 -1.17 -13.94 0.91
N ILE A 61 -0.89 -13.96 2.22
CA ILE A 61 -1.81 -13.44 3.25
C ILE A 61 -2.09 -11.95 3.02
N MET A 62 -1.05 -11.15 2.73
CA MET A 62 -1.20 -9.73 2.38
C MET A 62 -2.02 -9.53 1.11
N THR A 63 -1.92 -10.45 0.16
CA THR A 63 -2.76 -10.43 -1.05
C THR A 63 -4.22 -10.70 -0.71
N PHE A 64 -4.52 -11.68 0.15
CA PHE A 64 -5.88 -11.96 0.61
C PHE A 64 -6.49 -10.80 1.40
N LEU A 65 -5.70 -10.12 2.24
CA LEU A 65 -6.11 -8.91 2.96
C LEU A 65 -6.43 -7.78 1.99
N ARG A 66 -5.57 -7.52 1.00
CA ARG A 66 -5.79 -6.47 0.00
C ARG A 66 -7.03 -6.72 -0.85
N GLN A 67 -7.32 -8.00 -1.13
CA GLN A 67 -8.54 -8.44 -1.81
C GLN A 67 -9.78 -8.38 -0.91
N GLY A 68 -9.62 -8.23 0.42
CA GLY A 68 -10.72 -8.27 1.39
C GLY A 68 -11.34 -9.66 1.56
N LYS A 69 -10.61 -10.73 1.23
CA LYS A 69 -11.08 -12.12 1.37
C LYS A 69 -11.05 -12.62 2.82
N ILE A 70 -10.16 -12.05 3.64
CA ILE A 70 -9.99 -12.37 5.07
C ILE A 70 -9.93 -11.08 5.88
N SER A 71 -10.28 -11.15 7.16
CA SER A 71 -10.16 -10.05 8.12
C SER A 71 -9.37 -10.52 9.34
N LEU A 72 -8.41 -9.71 9.78
CA LEU A 72 -7.58 -9.93 10.98
C LEU A 72 -7.87 -8.81 11.98
N ALA A 73 -7.43 -8.94 13.24
CA ALA A 73 -7.63 -7.87 14.22
C ALA A 73 -7.02 -6.54 13.76
N GLU A 74 -7.80 -5.48 13.98
CA GLU A 74 -7.70 -4.10 13.49
C GLU A 74 -6.44 -3.29 13.84
N ASN A 75 -5.40 -3.91 14.40
CA ASN A 75 -4.25 -3.17 14.93
C ASN A 75 -3.14 -2.84 13.92
N SER A 76 -3.48 -2.66 12.65
CA SER A 76 -2.47 -2.32 11.64
C SER A 76 -2.87 -1.10 10.81
N ARG A 77 -2.68 0.09 11.40
CA ARG A 77 -2.43 1.33 10.65
C ARG A 77 -1.31 1.17 9.59
N HIS A 78 -0.51 0.12 9.69
CA HIS A 78 0.55 -0.27 8.77
C HIS A 78 0.07 -0.94 7.46
N LEU A 79 -1.22 -1.27 7.33
CA LEU A 79 -1.78 -1.84 6.08
C LEU A 79 -2.40 -0.78 5.16
N LEU A 80 -2.35 0.49 5.54
CA LEU A 80 -2.85 1.57 4.69
C LEU A 80 -2.00 1.70 3.43
N HIS A 81 -2.62 1.60 2.26
CA HIS A 81 -1.97 1.84 0.97
C HIS A 81 -2.69 2.95 0.18
N PRO A 82 -2.02 3.60 -0.79
CA PRO A 82 -2.63 4.69 -1.53
C PRO A 82 -3.63 4.20 -2.57
N CYS A 83 -4.77 4.89 -2.68
CA CYS A 83 -5.76 4.73 -3.73
C CYS A 83 -5.13 5.00 -5.11
N LYS A 84 -5.33 4.10 -6.09
CA LYS A 84 -4.77 4.24 -7.44
C LYS A 84 -5.26 5.48 -8.22
N ILE A 85 -6.39 6.08 -7.80
CA ILE A 85 -7.01 7.23 -8.49
C ILE A 85 -6.67 8.56 -7.82
N CYS A 86 -6.82 8.64 -6.49
CA CYS A 86 -6.68 9.90 -5.76
C CYS A 86 -5.51 9.94 -4.77
N GLY A 87 -4.81 8.82 -4.56
CA GLY A 87 -3.69 8.73 -3.61
C GLY A 87 -4.09 8.71 -2.13
N ALA A 88 -5.38 8.77 -1.79
CA ALA A 88 -5.85 8.68 -0.41
C ALA A 88 -5.45 7.34 0.23
N MET A 89 -5.04 7.36 1.49
CA MET A 89 -4.72 6.15 2.26
C MET A 89 -5.99 5.34 2.53
N ILE A 90 -6.01 4.08 2.11
CA ILE A 90 -7.14 3.16 2.24
C ILE A 90 -6.73 1.88 2.96
N GLU A 91 -7.66 1.32 3.73
CA GLU A 91 -7.45 0.08 4.50
C GLU A 91 -7.57 -1.17 3.64
N TYR A 92 -8.44 -1.16 2.62
CA TYR A 92 -8.71 -2.31 1.76
C TYR A 92 -9.12 -1.90 0.34
N GLY A 93 -8.92 -2.80 -0.62
CA GLY A 93 -9.25 -2.62 -2.04
C GLY A 93 -8.28 -1.69 -2.79
N ASP A 94 -8.37 -1.60 -4.12
CA ASP A 94 -7.44 -0.80 -4.92
C ASP A 94 -7.78 0.70 -5.03
N ILE A 95 -9.06 1.02 -4.78
CA ILE A 95 -9.65 2.34 -5.01
C ILE A 95 -10.54 2.65 -3.81
N CYS A 96 -10.44 3.87 -3.27
CA CYS A 96 -11.28 4.31 -2.17
C CYS A 96 -12.77 4.30 -2.53
N HIS A 97 -13.63 4.16 -1.52
CA HIS A 97 -15.08 4.14 -1.68
C HIS A 97 -15.59 5.29 -2.55
N GLU A 98 -15.11 6.51 -2.30
CA GLU A 98 -15.58 7.66 -3.04
C GLU A 98 -15.15 7.67 -4.53
N CYS A 99 -13.97 7.13 -4.85
CA CYS A 99 -13.52 7.01 -6.23
C CYS A 99 -14.26 5.88 -6.95
N LYS A 100 -14.63 4.80 -6.22
CA LYS A 100 -15.51 3.74 -6.73
C LYS A 100 -16.88 4.31 -7.08
N VAL A 101 -17.51 5.07 -6.17
CA VAL A 101 -18.82 5.73 -6.41
C VAL A 101 -18.73 6.70 -7.58
N SER A 102 -17.71 7.56 -7.64
CA SER A 102 -17.55 8.51 -8.74
C SER A 102 -17.35 7.83 -10.10
N LYS A 103 -16.67 6.67 -10.14
CA LYS A 103 -16.51 5.90 -11.38
C LYS A 103 -17.86 5.29 -11.80
N MET A 104 -18.60 4.71 -10.85
CA MET A 104 -19.92 4.13 -11.11
C MET A 104 -20.92 5.19 -11.58
N SER A 105 -20.93 6.36 -10.94
CA SER A 105 -21.83 7.45 -11.31
C SER A 105 -21.56 7.95 -12.74
N LYS A 106 -20.29 8.02 -13.17
CA LYS A 106 -19.93 8.38 -14.54
C LYS A 106 -20.37 7.35 -15.59
N ILE A 107 -20.39 6.07 -15.21
CA ILE A 107 -20.85 4.98 -16.10
C ILE A 107 -22.37 5.02 -16.25
N LEU A 108 -23.08 5.21 -15.14
CA LEU A 108 -24.55 5.23 -15.12
C LEU A 108 -25.13 6.54 -15.69
N TYR A 109 -24.44 7.66 -15.49
CA TYR A 109 -24.89 9.00 -15.88
C TYR A 109 -23.75 9.77 -16.57
N PRO A 110 -23.49 9.48 -17.86
CA PRO A 110 -22.38 10.09 -18.61
C PRO A 110 -22.52 11.61 -18.76
N ASP A 111 -23.74 12.13 -18.80
CA ASP A 111 -24.03 13.56 -18.98
C ASP A 111 -24.04 14.34 -17.65
N SER A 112 -23.79 13.67 -16.52
CA SER A 112 -23.79 14.34 -15.22
C SER A 112 -22.58 15.29 -15.07
N PRO A 113 -22.79 16.52 -14.55
CA PRO A 113 -21.69 17.46 -14.35
C PRO A 113 -20.68 16.89 -13.35
N SER A 114 -19.41 16.84 -13.73
CA SER A 114 -18.34 16.28 -12.91
C SER A 114 -18.11 17.12 -11.64
N VAL A 115 -18.43 16.57 -10.47
CA VAL A 115 -18.13 17.21 -9.17
C VAL A 115 -16.61 17.18 -8.95
N LYS A 116 -15.96 18.35 -8.97
CA LYS A 116 -14.55 18.50 -8.60
C LYS A 116 -14.42 18.27 -7.10
N LYS A 117 -13.83 17.15 -6.69
CA LYS A 117 -13.51 16.93 -5.28
C LYS A 117 -12.42 17.89 -4.83
N LYS A 118 -12.63 18.55 -3.69
CA LYS A 118 -11.54 19.15 -2.93
C LYS A 118 -10.74 17.98 -2.33
N MET A 119 -9.44 17.93 -2.60
CA MET A 119 -8.57 16.90 -2.03
C MET A 119 -8.71 16.90 -0.51
N SER A 120 -9.18 15.79 0.07
CA SER A 120 -9.04 15.50 1.50
C SER A 120 -7.62 15.00 1.75
N GLY A 121 -6.66 15.91 1.61
CA GLY A 121 -5.34 15.74 2.18
C GLY A 121 -5.28 16.54 3.47
N TYR A 122 -4.54 16.01 4.44
CA TYR A 122 -4.13 16.61 5.72
C TYR A 122 -3.34 17.94 5.56
N ASP A 123 -3.35 18.54 4.36
CA ASP A 123 -2.57 19.68 3.90
C ASP A 123 -3.41 20.86 3.39
N ALA A 124 -4.75 20.80 3.46
CA ALA A 124 -5.59 21.95 3.10
C ALA A 124 -5.58 23.09 4.15
N GLY A 125 -4.87 22.91 5.27
CA GLY A 125 -5.08 23.69 6.50
C GLY A 125 -3.93 24.57 7.01
N LYS A 126 -2.72 24.58 6.44
CA LYS A 126 -1.62 25.43 6.96
C LYS A 126 -0.66 25.97 5.89
N ILE A 127 -1.10 26.96 5.11
CA ILE A 127 -0.19 28.01 4.60
C ILE A 127 -0.83 29.37 4.88
N LYS A 128 -0.95 29.70 6.16
CA LYS A 128 -1.04 31.08 6.65
C LYS A 128 -0.33 31.15 8.00
N GLN A 129 0.99 31.21 7.96
CA GLN A 129 1.78 32.05 8.88
C GLN A 129 3.25 32.02 8.45
N LYS A 130 3.58 33.08 7.71
CA LYS A 130 4.87 33.77 7.64
C LYS A 130 5.71 33.54 8.91
N GLN A 131 6.77 32.74 8.82
CA GLN A 131 7.93 32.85 9.69
C GLN A 131 9.16 32.32 8.95
N GLU A 132 10.02 33.27 8.63
CA GLU A 132 11.38 33.06 8.16
C GLU A 132 12.15 32.28 9.23
N LEU A 133 12.41 30.99 9.00
CA LEU A 133 13.40 30.24 9.75
C LEU A 133 14.36 29.61 8.76
N GLY A 134 15.53 30.23 8.70
CA GLY A 134 16.57 29.98 7.73
C GLY A 134 17.22 28.61 7.91
N TYR A 135 17.43 27.97 6.77
CA TYR A 135 18.50 27.00 6.59
C TYR A 135 19.17 27.31 5.25
N GLY A 136 20.39 27.85 5.34
CA GLY A 136 21.39 27.69 4.29
C GLY A 136 21.32 28.63 3.08
N ARG A 137 21.52 29.94 3.28
CA ARG A 137 22.19 30.73 2.24
C ARG A 137 23.70 30.49 2.36
N ARG A 138 24.23 29.51 1.63
CA ARG A 138 25.64 29.51 1.22
C ARG A 138 25.77 30.31 -0.07
N ILE A 139 26.99 30.77 -0.34
CA ILE A 139 27.48 31.58 -1.49
C ILE A 139 27.46 33.09 -1.21
N ARG A 140 28.56 33.87 -1.27
CA ARG A 140 30.03 33.67 -1.33
C ARG A 140 30.60 35.06 -0.98
N ASN A 141 31.58 35.16 -0.08
CA ASN A 141 32.38 36.38 -0.01
C ASN A 141 33.21 36.45 -1.29
N ASN A 142 33.10 37.57 -2.02
CA ASN A 142 34.13 37.97 -2.95
C ASN A 142 34.50 39.41 -2.65
N GLN A 143 35.82 39.55 -2.57
CA GLN A 143 36.69 40.70 -2.38
C GLN A 143 36.27 41.96 -3.14
#